data_AF-A0A094G2P6-F1
#
_entry.id   AF-A0A094G2P6-F1
#
_cell.length_a   1.000
_cell.length_b   1.000
_cell.length_c   1.000
_cell.angle_alpha   90.00
_cell.angle_beta   90.00
_cell.angle_gamma   90.00
#
_symmetry.space_group_name_H-M   'P 1'
#
loop_
_entity.id
_entity.type
_entity.pdbx_description
1 polymer ?
#
loop_
_entity_poly.entity_id
_entity_poly.type
_entity_poly.pdbx_seq_one_letter_code
_entity_poly.pdbx_strand_id
1 'polypeptide(L)'
;MAITEIKPKDQEELKQKVWERKPGEEASLIREVRSQFVGATAGSWRACGEGLQDVPVTTSCLVYIIIGKCKVGGEELSEPNLGEATAGYLITGETSIQLQSETIVIFFKY
;
A
#
# COMPACT_ATOMS: atom_id res chain seq x y z
N MET A 1 13.45 -6.75 11.17
CA MET A 1 12.28 -6.50 10.30
C MET A 1 11.97 -7.77 9.52
N ALA A 2 10.69 -8.09 9.35
CA ALA A 2 10.26 -9.08 8.36
C ALA A 2 9.25 -8.42 7.42
N ILE A 3 9.52 -8.55 6.11
CA ILE A 3 8.60 -8.17 5.03
C ILE A 3 8.10 -9.46 4.38
N THR A 4 6.79 -9.59 4.23
CA THR A 4 6.17 -10.77 3.62
C THR A 4 5.14 -10.33 2.60
N GLU A 5 5.23 -10.87 1.38
CA GLU A 5 4.24 -10.61 0.34
C GLU A 5 2.94 -11.37 0.64
N ILE A 6 1.82 -10.65 0.56
CA ILE A 6 0.47 -11.18 0.68
C ILE A 6 -0.24 -10.86 -0.62
N LYS A 7 -0.79 -11.88 -1.28
CA LYS A 7 -1.55 -11.68 -2.51
C LYS A 7 -3.01 -11.30 -2.20
N PRO A 8 -3.61 -10.40 -2.97
CA PRO A 8 -5.05 -10.15 -2.89
C PRO A 8 -5.83 -11.40 -3.33
N LYS A 9 -7.08 -11.52 -2.88
CA LYS A 9 -7.97 -12.61 -3.30
C LYS A 9 -8.27 -12.59 -4.80
N ASP A 10 -8.54 -11.40 -5.35
CA ASP A 10 -8.82 -11.17 -6.76
C ASP A 10 -7.98 -10.00 -7.28
N GLN A 11 -6.93 -10.34 -8.04
CA GLN A 11 -5.95 -9.36 -8.51
C GLN A 11 -6.46 -8.54 -9.69
N GLU A 12 -7.24 -9.15 -10.60
CA GLU A 12 -7.79 -8.44 -11.77
C GLU A 12 -8.84 -7.42 -11.34
N GLU A 13 -9.73 -7.80 -10.43
CA GLU A 13 -10.72 -6.88 -9.85
C GLU A 13 -10.04 -5.70 -9.15
N LEU A 14 -9.00 -5.97 -8.35
CA LEU A 14 -8.26 -4.93 -7.63
C LEU A 14 -7.55 -3.97 -8.60
N LYS A 15 -6.90 -4.49 -9.64
CA LYS A 15 -6.25 -3.68 -10.68
C LYS A 15 -7.25 -2.77 -11.37
N GLN A 16 -8.40 -3.32 -11.78
CA GLN A 16 -9.46 -2.54 -12.42
C GLN A 16 -9.95 -1.41 -11.53
N LYS A 17 -10.20 -1.67 -10.23
CA LYS A 17 -10.66 -0.65 -9.29
C LYS A 17 -9.65 0.48 -9.04
N VAL A 18 -8.36 0.14 -8.98
CA VAL A 18 -7.30 1.14 -8.84
C VAL A 18 -7.22 2.03 -10.10
N TRP A 19 -7.42 1.44 -11.28
CA TRP A 19 -7.44 2.15 -12.56
C TRP A 19 -8.66 3.05 -12.75
N GLU A 20 -9.85 2.57 -12.41
CA GLU A 20 -11.12 3.28 -12.63
C GLU A 20 -11.41 4.36 -11.57
N ARG A 21 -10.59 4.40 -10.50
CA ARG A 21 -10.70 5.36 -9.40
C ARG A 21 -10.73 6.80 -9.89
N LYS A 22 -11.70 7.58 -9.39
CA LYS A 22 -11.69 9.05 -9.51
C LYS A 22 -11.06 9.72 -8.27
N PRO A 23 -10.47 10.92 -8.44
CA PRO A 23 -10.02 11.73 -7.31
C PRO A 23 -11.18 11.96 -6.32
N GLY A 24 -10.97 11.76 -5.03
CA GLY A 24 -12.00 11.91 -3.99
C GLY A 24 -12.74 10.62 -3.59
N GLU A 25 -12.47 9.48 -4.25
CA GLU A 25 -13.05 8.17 -3.90
C GLU A 25 -12.09 7.29 -3.08
N GLU A 26 -11.12 7.88 -2.37
CA GLU A 26 -10.10 7.14 -1.61
C GLU A 26 -10.71 6.19 -0.59
N ALA A 27 -11.77 6.62 0.11
CA ALA A 27 -12.42 5.81 1.14
C ALA A 27 -13.04 4.52 0.55
N SER A 28 -13.58 4.60 -0.67
CA SER A 28 -14.13 3.44 -1.37
C SER A 28 -13.00 2.49 -1.74
N LEU A 29 -11.94 3.01 -2.38
CA LEU A 29 -10.79 2.20 -2.78
C LEU A 29 -10.11 1.54 -1.59
N ILE A 30 -9.94 2.24 -0.46
CA ILE A 30 -9.41 1.65 0.78
C ILE A 30 -10.28 0.46 1.22
N ARG A 31 -11.60 0.60 1.23
CA ARG A 31 -12.52 -0.46 1.67
C ARG A 31 -12.45 -1.68 0.75
N GLU A 32 -12.35 -1.44 -0.55
CA GLU A 32 -12.26 -2.49 -1.55
C GLU A 32 -10.90 -3.20 -1.51
N VAL A 33 -9.79 -2.46 -1.48
CA VAL A 33 -8.46 -3.04 -1.33
C VAL A 33 -8.36 -3.83 -0.02
N ARG A 34 -8.94 -3.32 1.08
CA ARG A 34 -9.00 -4.03 2.37
C ARG A 34 -9.69 -5.39 2.25
N SER A 35 -10.81 -5.48 1.51
CA SER A 35 -11.59 -6.73 1.42
C SER A 35 -10.83 -7.85 0.69
N GLN A 36 -9.87 -7.47 -0.16
CA GLN A 36 -8.97 -8.36 -0.88
C GLN A 36 -7.88 -8.98 0.01
N PHE A 37 -7.56 -8.38 1.16
CA PHE A 37 -6.53 -8.89 2.08
C PHE A 37 -7.16 -9.42 3.38
N VAL A 38 -7.02 -10.72 3.63
CA VAL A 38 -7.55 -11.36 4.85
C VAL A 38 -6.80 -10.84 6.08
N GLY A 39 -7.53 -10.39 7.10
CA GLY A 39 -6.97 -9.90 8.37
C GLY A 39 -6.82 -8.38 8.46
N ALA A 40 -6.87 -7.65 7.35
CA ALA A 40 -6.77 -6.19 7.35
C ALA A 40 -7.97 -5.54 8.09
N THR A 41 -7.69 -4.67 9.07
CA THR A 41 -8.72 -4.11 9.98
C THR A 41 -9.06 -2.64 9.74
N ALA A 42 -8.10 -1.81 9.36
CA ALA A 42 -8.33 -0.39 9.08
C ALA A 42 -7.36 0.09 8.03
N GLY A 43 -7.86 0.74 6.98
CA GLY A 43 -7.04 1.19 5.87
C GLY A 43 -6.79 2.71 5.87
N SER A 44 -5.68 3.17 5.31
CA SER A 44 -5.34 4.59 5.20
C SER A 44 -4.59 4.88 3.91
N TRP A 45 -5.09 5.85 3.15
CA TRP A 45 -4.46 6.36 1.94
C TRP A 45 -3.32 7.31 2.28
N ARG A 46 -2.18 7.18 1.59
CA ARG A 46 -1.10 8.18 1.60
C ARG A 46 -0.57 8.36 0.19
N ALA A 47 -0.19 9.59 -0.12
CA ALA A 47 0.47 9.96 -1.36
C ALA A 47 1.62 10.90 -1.03
N CYS A 48 2.76 10.65 -1.65
CA CYS A 48 3.93 11.52 -1.64
C CYS A 48 4.09 12.10 -3.05
N GLY A 49 3.90 13.42 -3.18
CA GLY A 49 4.02 14.11 -4.46
C GLY A 49 5.48 14.30 -4.87
N GLU A 50 6.26 14.97 -4.03
CA GLU A 50 7.68 15.25 -4.27
C GLU A 50 8.52 14.99 -3.01
N GLY A 51 9.74 14.52 -3.20
CA GLY A 51 10.73 14.34 -2.15
C GLY A 51 10.66 12.98 -1.46
N LEU A 52 10.91 12.98 -0.16
CA LEU A 52 10.81 11.81 0.70
C LEU A 52 9.82 12.12 1.82
N GLN A 53 8.91 11.19 2.09
CA GLN A 53 7.94 11.32 3.16
C GLN A 53 7.98 10.12 4.09
N ASP A 54 8.41 10.36 5.32
CA ASP A 54 8.33 9.37 6.40
C ASP A 54 6.90 9.27 6.93
N VAL A 55 6.34 8.07 6.85
CA VAL A 55 4.99 7.75 7.30
C VAL A 55 5.10 6.82 8.51
N PRO A 56 4.58 7.22 9.69
CA PRO A 56 4.53 6.33 10.84
C PRO A 56 3.51 5.22 10.59
N VAL A 57 3.89 3.99 10.92
CA VAL A 57 3.05 2.79 10.80
C VAL A 57 2.99 2.04 12.13
N THR A 58 2.00 1.18 12.29
CA THR A 58 1.92 0.27 13.44
C THR A 58 2.96 -0.84 13.32
N THR A 59 3.34 -1.44 14.45
CA THR A 59 4.32 -2.55 14.54
C THR A 59 4.00 -3.76 13.67
N SER A 60 2.74 -3.91 13.26
CA SER A 60 2.25 -4.81 12.23
C SER A 60 1.37 -4.02 11.28
N CYS A 61 1.71 -3.96 10.00
CA CYS A 61 0.89 -3.30 8.99
C CYS A 61 1.08 -3.94 7.60
N LEU A 62 0.03 -3.90 6.79
CA LEU A 62 0.07 -4.31 5.39
C LEU A 62 0.15 -3.05 4.51
N VAL A 63 1.10 -3.03 3.58
CA VAL A 63 1.34 -1.91 2.68
C VAL A 63 1.04 -2.35 1.26
N TYR A 64 0.03 -1.75 0.66
CA TYR A 64 -0.28 -1.96 -0.73
C TYR A 64 0.18 -0.74 -1.54
N ILE A 65 1.20 -0.90 -2.37
CA ILE A 65 1.74 0.17 -3.21
C ILE A 65 0.86 0.25 -4.45
N ILE A 66 0.29 1.41 -4.74
CA ILE A 66 -0.56 1.60 -5.93
C ILE A 66 0.28 2.01 -7.13
N ILE A 67 1.23 2.91 -6.88
CA ILE A 67 2.24 3.35 -7.84
C ILE A 67 3.44 3.93 -7.06
N GLY A 68 4.62 3.86 -7.64
CA GLY A 68 5.83 4.46 -7.12
C GLY A 68 6.65 3.49 -6.28
N LYS A 69 7.32 4.02 -5.25
CA LYS A 69 8.31 3.27 -4.47
C LYS A 69 8.28 3.68 -3.01
N CYS A 70 8.42 2.70 -2.11
CA CYS A 70 8.63 2.96 -0.71
C CYS A 70 9.80 2.15 -0.14
N LYS A 71 10.47 2.70 0.87
CA LYS A 71 11.50 2.01 1.64
C LYS A 71 10.97 1.62 3.01
N VAL A 72 11.31 0.41 3.44
CA VAL A 72 10.92 -0.17 4.72
C VAL A 72 12.14 -0.85 5.31
N GLY A 73 12.60 -0.40 6.48
CA GLY A 73 13.80 -0.95 7.17
C GLY A 73 15.02 -1.21 6.28
N GLY A 74 15.23 -0.38 5.25
CA GLY A 74 16.33 -0.49 4.30
C GLY A 74 16.04 -1.25 3.00
N GLU A 75 14.92 -1.97 2.91
CA GLU A 75 14.46 -2.63 1.68
C GLU A 75 13.60 -1.68 0.84
N GLU A 76 13.83 -1.64 -0.48
CA GLU A 76 13.03 -0.86 -1.43
C GLU A 76 11.97 -1.75 -2.08
N LEU A 77 10.72 -1.33 -1.96
CA LEU A 77 9.55 -1.94 -2.58
C LEU A 77 9.04 -1.01 -3.67
N SER A 78 8.82 -1.53 -4.87
CA SER A 78 8.52 -0.70 -6.05
C SER A 78 7.42 -1.30 -6.91
N GLU A 79 6.44 -0.47 -7.26
CA GLU A 79 5.37 -0.76 -8.20
C GLU A 79 5.29 0.43 -9.19
N PRO A 80 6.04 0.42 -10.30
CA PRO A 80 6.20 1.61 -11.14
C PRO A 80 4.93 2.00 -11.90
N ASN A 81 3.98 1.07 -12.06
CA ASN A 81 2.79 1.26 -12.88
C ASN A 81 1.53 1.25 -12.00
N LEU A 82 0.62 2.18 -12.30
CA LEU A 82 -0.64 2.31 -11.57
C LEU A 82 -1.44 1.00 -11.59
N GLY A 83 -1.80 0.50 -10.41
CA GLY A 83 -2.66 -0.67 -10.26
C GLY A 83 -2.04 -1.99 -10.69
N GLU A 84 -0.75 -2.03 -11.02
CA GLU A 84 -0.06 -3.28 -11.36
C GLU A 84 0.43 -4.06 -10.15
N ALA A 85 0.26 -3.48 -8.96
CA ALA A 85 0.69 -4.11 -7.73
C ALA A 85 0.08 -5.50 -7.54
N THR A 86 0.96 -6.47 -7.47
CA THR A 86 0.59 -7.90 -7.46
C THR A 86 0.45 -8.45 -6.04
N ALA A 87 0.98 -7.72 -5.06
CA ALA A 87 0.95 -8.08 -3.65
C ALA A 87 0.85 -6.82 -2.77
N GLY A 88 0.31 -7.01 -1.57
CA GLY A 88 0.58 -6.15 -0.43
C GLY A 88 1.75 -6.70 0.37
N TYR A 89 2.48 -5.84 1.05
CA TYR A 89 3.65 -6.20 1.85
C TYR A 89 3.29 -6.10 3.33
N LEU A 90 3.21 -7.23 4.03
CA LEU A 90 3.09 -7.28 5.48
C LEU A 90 4.44 -6.95 6.10
N ILE A 91 4.49 -5.85 6.83
CA ILE A 91 5.65 -5.34 7.54
C ILE A 91 5.45 -5.60 9.02
N THR A 92 6.42 -6.25 9.65
CA THR A 92 6.45 -6.46 11.09
C THR A 92 7.77 -5.99 11.70
N GLY A 93 7.65 -5.37 12.87
CA GLY A 93 8.79 -4.88 13.66
C GLY A 93 9.32 -3.49 13.29
N GLU A 94 8.81 -2.87 12.22
CA GLU A 94 9.10 -1.47 11.88
C GLU A 94 7.97 -0.55 12.36
N THR A 95 8.32 0.69 12.65
CA THR A 95 7.37 1.73 13.08
C THR A 95 7.22 2.87 12.07
N SER A 96 7.99 2.83 10.99
CA SER A 96 7.96 3.84 9.93
C SER A 96 8.35 3.25 8.59
N ILE A 97 7.89 3.89 7.54
CA ILE A 97 8.27 3.63 6.15
C ILE A 97 8.53 4.97 5.48
N GLN A 98 9.32 4.96 4.42
CA GLN A 98 9.64 6.16 3.67
C GLN A 98 9.09 6.06 2.26
N LEU A 99 8.12 6.91 1.93
CA LEU A 99 7.59 7.05 0.57
C LEU A 99 8.55 7.91 -0.25
N GLN A 100 8.75 7.54 -1.52
CA GLN A 100 9.51 8.35 -2.48
C GLN A 100 8.57 9.25 -3.29
N SER A 101 9.13 10.16 -4.07
CA SER A 101 8.37 11.00 -5.02
C SER A 101 7.40 10.17 -5.85
N GLU A 102 6.26 10.77 -6.19
CA GLU A 102 5.23 10.18 -7.05
C GLU A 102 4.71 8.81 -6.56
N THR A 103 4.71 8.61 -5.24
CA THR A 103 4.32 7.34 -4.63
C THR A 103 2.95 7.42 -3.99
N ILE A 104 2.12 6.41 -4.25
CA ILE A 104 0.80 6.25 -3.68
C ILE A 104 0.69 4.87 -3.08
N VAL A 105 0.15 4.80 -1.87
CA VAL A 105 0.10 3.58 -1.06
C VAL A 105 -1.17 3.56 -0.22
N ILE A 106 -1.63 2.36 0.11
CA ILE A 106 -2.65 2.12 1.12
C ILE A 106 -2.07 1.27 2.23
N PHE A 107 -2.15 1.79 3.44
CA PHE A 107 -1.80 1.08 4.66
C PHE A 107 -3.00 0.35 5.21
N PHE A 108 -2.81 -0.84 5.73
CA PHE A 108 -3.79 -1.50 6.59
C PHE A 108 -3.16 -1.88 7.91
N LYS A 109 -3.89 -1.65 9.00
CA LYS A 109 -3.61 -2.33 10.26
C LYS A 109 -3.85 -3.83 10.06
N TYR A 110 -2.88 -4.64 10.43
CA TYR A 110 -2.90 -6.09 10.28
C TYR A 110 -2.75 -6.76 11.64
#